data_AF-A0A5C8S4A6-F1
#
_entry.id   AF-A0A5C8S4A6-F1
#
_cell.length_a   1.000
_cell.length_b   1.000
_cell.length_c   1.000
_cell.angle_alpha   90.00
_cell.angle_beta   90.00
_cell.angle_gamma   90.00
#
_symmetry.space_group_name_H-M   'P 1'
#
loop_
_entity.id
_entity.type
_entity.pdbx_description
1 polymer ?
#
loop_
_entity_poly.entity_id
_entity_poly.type
_entity_poly.pdbx_seq_one_letter_code
_entity_poly.pdbx_strand_id
1 'polypeptide(L)'
;MDAATLAGLHALRTEANGLRNAFDAFTRHLNTLIADETHKDAPSVNLADWKRPDGRLDDQGVKAMKAMFAAGRTVTEIAIDFDVTVSAASHRKRTWQASQASR
;
A
#
# COMPACT_ATOMS: atom_id res chain seq x y z
N MET A 1 1.88 -28.97 -43.97
CA MET A 1 1.14 -28.73 -42.71
C MET A 1 -0.33 -28.69 -43.08
N ASP A 2 -1.13 -29.63 -42.58
CA ASP A 2 -2.52 -29.75 -43.02
C ASP A 2 -3.43 -28.69 -42.36
N ALA A 3 -4.59 -28.46 -42.95
CA ALA A 3 -5.55 -27.47 -42.49
C ALA A 3 -6.13 -27.76 -41.09
N ALA A 4 -6.20 -29.04 -40.70
CA ALA A 4 -6.69 -29.46 -39.39
C ALA A 4 -5.69 -29.12 -38.28
N THR A 5 -4.40 -29.26 -38.56
CA THR A 5 -3.29 -28.88 -37.67
C THR A 5 -3.25 -27.36 -37.45
N LEU A 6 -3.49 -26.58 -38.51
CA LEU A 6 -3.59 -25.12 -38.41
C LEU A 6 -4.82 -24.70 -37.58
N ALA A 7 -5.97 -25.32 -37.82
CA ALA A 7 -7.20 -25.07 -37.07
C ALA A 7 -7.05 -25.41 -35.57
N GLY A 8 -6.40 -26.52 -35.24
CA GLY A 8 -6.11 -26.93 -33.87
C GLY A 8 -5.22 -25.92 -33.13
N LEU A 9 -4.19 -25.37 -33.78
CA LEU A 9 -3.34 -24.33 -33.21
C LEU A 9 -4.09 -23.01 -32.98
N HIS A 10 -5.01 -22.64 -33.88
CA HIS A 10 -5.87 -21.47 -33.70
C HIS A 10 -6.84 -21.63 -32.52
N ALA A 11 -7.42 -22.83 -32.34
CA ALA A 11 -8.27 -23.13 -31.19
C ALA A 11 -7.47 -23.03 -29.87
N LEU A 12 -6.31 -23.66 -29.81
CA LEU A 12 -5.41 -23.61 -28.65
C LEU A 12 -4.99 -22.17 -28.30
N ARG A 13 -4.68 -21.35 -29.31
CA ARG A 13 -4.37 -19.92 -29.12
C ARG A 13 -5.57 -19.15 -28.56
N THR A 14 -6.77 -19.47 -29.01
CA THR A 14 -8.00 -18.81 -28.54
C THR A 14 -8.27 -19.15 -27.08
N GLU A 15 -8.10 -20.42 -26.70
CA GLU A 15 -8.20 -20.87 -25.30
C GLU A 15 -7.13 -20.21 -24.41
N ALA A 16 -5.89 -20.14 -24.88
CA ALA A 16 -4.81 -19.47 -24.15
C ALA A 16 -5.10 -17.97 -23.93
N ASN A 17 -5.68 -17.29 -24.91
CA ASN A 17 -6.11 -15.90 -24.76
C ASN A 17 -7.27 -15.77 -23.77
N GLY A 18 -8.20 -16.72 -23.74
CA GLY A 18 -9.28 -16.77 -22.75
C GLY A 18 -8.76 -16.88 -21.31
N LEU A 19 -7.80 -17.77 -21.09
CA LEU A 19 -7.12 -17.93 -19.80
C LEU A 19 -6.41 -16.64 -19.36
N ARG A 20 -5.71 -15.97 -20.28
CA ARG A 20 -5.05 -14.69 -19.99
C ARG A 20 -6.07 -13.61 -19.58
N ASN A 21 -7.17 -13.48 -20.31
CA ASN A 21 -8.22 -12.51 -19.98
C ASN A 21 -8.86 -12.79 -18.61
N ALA A 22 -9.08 -14.06 -18.28
CA ALA A 22 -9.59 -14.47 -16.97
C ALA A 22 -8.60 -14.11 -15.85
N PHE A 23 -7.30 -14.34 -16.08
CA PHE A 23 -6.25 -13.97 -15.12
C PHE A 23 -6.14 -12.46 -14.93
N ASP A 24 -6.26 -11.67 -15.99
CA ASP A 24 -6.27 -10.20 -15.92
C ASP A 24 -7.52 -9.68 -15.18
N ALA A 25 -8.68 -10.33 -15.35
CA ALA A 25 -9.88 -10.01 -14.59
C ALA A 25 -9.73 -10.35 -13.10
N PHE A 26 -9.16 -11.51 -12.78
CA PHE A 26 -8.86 -11.92 -11.41
C PHE A 26 -7.87 -10.95 -10.74
N THR A 27 -6.80 -10.55 -11.43
CA THR A 27 -5.80 -9.61 -10.91
C THR A 27 -6.41 -8.23 -10.67
N ARG A 28 -7.29 -7.74 -11.56
CA ARG A 28 -8.05 -6.52 -11.33
C ARG A 28 -8.95 -6.62 -10.10
N HIS A 29 -9.63 -7.75 -9.93
CA HIS A 29 -10.47 -7.98 -8.76
C HIS A 29 -9.64 -7.99 -7.46
N LEU A 30 -8.48 -8.65 -7.45
CA LEU A 30 -7.55 -8.59 -6.31
C LEU A 30 -7.10 -7.16 -6.01
N ASN A 31 -6.75 -6.37 -7.03
CA ASN A 31 -6.39 -4.97 -6.85
C ASN A 31 -7.54 -4.14 -6.27
N THR A 32 -8.79 -4.41 -6.69
CA THR A 32 -9.98 -3.77 -6.11
C THR A 32 -10.19 -4.19 -4.67
N LEU A 33 -10.01 -5.47 -4.31
CA LEU A 33 -10.12 -5.94 -2.93
C LEU A 33 -9.05 -5.32 -2.03
N ILE A 34 -7.80 -5.23 -2.51
CA ILE A 34 -6.72 -4.53 -1.81
C ILE A 34 -7.06 -3.05 -1.63
N ALA A 35 -7.57 -2.39 -2.67
CA ALA A 35 -7.99 -0.99 -2.58
C ALA A 35 -9.15 -0.80 -1.58
N ASP A 36 -10.16 -1.66 -1.62
CA ASP A 36 -11.31 -1.62 -0.71
C ASP A 36 -10.89 -1.90 0.75
N GLU A 37 -9.97 -2.83 1.00
CA GLU A 37 -9.40 -3.05 2.33
C GLU A 37 -8.56 -1.85 2.80
N THR A 38 -7.79 -1.21 1.91
CA THR A 38 -7.07 0.04 2.26
C THR A 38 -8.00 1.22 2.56
N HIS A 39 -9.26 1.19 2.09
CA HIS A 39 -10.23 2.26 2.30
C HIS A 39 -11.28 1.97 3.39
N LYS A 40 -11.56 0.71 3.72
CA LYS A 40 -12.58 0.34 4.73
C LYS A 40 -12.10 0.44 6.17
N ASP A 41 -10.82 0.23 6.42
CA ASP A 41 -10.25 0.23 7.78
C ASP A 41 -9.30 1.40 8.05
N ALA A 42 -9.15 2.33 7.12
CA ALA A 42 -8.61 3.63 7.44
C ALA A 42 -9.76 4.43 8.08
N PRO A 43 -9.83 4.59 9.43
CA PRO A 43 -10.63 5.68 9.98
C PRO A 43 -10.26 6.92 9.19
N SER A 44 -11.22 7.78 8.86
CA SER A 44 -10.88 9.12 8.37
C SER A 44 -10.06 9.77 9.48
N VAL A 45 -8.75 9.60 9.43
CA VAL A 45 -7.86 10.07 10.47
C VAL A 45 -7.90 11.56 10.32
N ASN A 46 -8.64 12.22 11.20
CA ASN A 46 -8.39 13.61 11.43
C ASN A 46 -7.04 13.68 12.12
N LEU A 47 -5.97 13.93 11.36
CA LEU A 47 -4.58 13.91 11.84
C LEU A 47 -4.36 14.95 12.96
N ALA A 48 -5.29 15.91 13.09
CA ALA A 48 -5.39 16.82 14.23
C ALA A 48 -5.70 16.11 15.56
N ASP A 49 -6.44 15.00 15.56
CA ASP A 49 -6.81 14.25 16.77
C ASP A 49 -5.62 13.52 17.40
N TRP A 50 -4.54 13.36 16.66
CA TRP A 50 -3.31 12.68 17.12
C TRP A 50 -2.27 13.66 17.65
N LYS A 51 -2.59 14.95 17.70
CA LYS A 51 -1.75 15.97 18.31
C LYS A 51 -2.25 16.26 19.72
N ARG A 52 -1.32 16.21 20.67
CA ARG A 52 -1.50 16.72 22.02
C ARG A 52 -1.69 18.24 22.00
N PRO A 53 -2.24 18.83 23.07
CA PRO A 53 -2.36 20.28 23.20
C PRO A 53 -1.04 21.06 23.08
N ASP A 54 0.10 20.42 23.27
CA ASP A 54 1.45 20.98 23.10
C ASP A 54 1.93 20.97 21.63
N GLY A 55 1.09 20.54 20.69
CA GLY A 55 1.40 20.42 19.26
C GLY A 55 2.24 19.20 18.89
N ARG A 56 2.60 18.34 19.85
CA ARG A 56 3.36 17.11 19.58
C ARG A 56 2.41 15.94 19.34
N LEU A 57 2.85 14.95 18.56
CA LEU A 57 2.06 13.72 18.41
C LEU A 57 1.95 12.97 19.74
N ASP A 58 0.75 12.46 20.01
CA ASP A 58 0.50 11.50 21.07
C ASP A 58 1.01 10.09 20.69
N ASP A 59 0.82 9.13 21.60
CA ASP A 59 1.29 7.76 21.38
C ASP A 59 0.57 7.07 20.19
N GLN A 60 -0.69 7.44 19.92
CA GLN A 60 -1.44 6.92 18.77
C GLN A 60 -0.88 7.46 17.46
N GLY A 61 -0.62 8.78 17.38
CA GLY A 61 0.02 9.43 16.25
C GLY A 61 1.42 8.89 15.99
N VAL A 62 2.20 8.63 17.03
CA VAL A 62 3.52 7.99 16.87
C VAL A 62 3.39 6.56 16.34
N LYS A 63 2.42 5.79 16.80
CA LYS A 63 2.17 4.41 16.31
C LYS A 63 1.72 4.43 14.84
N ALA A 64 0.81 5.31 14.47
CA ALA A 64 0.35 5.47 13.10
C ALA A 64 1.49 5.90 12.16
N MET A 65 2.33 6.85 12.60
CA MET A 65 3.49 7.28 11.83
C MET A 65 4.47 6.13 11.56
N LYS A 66 4.70 5.27 12.56
CA LYS A 66 5.52 4.05 12.40
C LYS A 66 4.89 3.05 11.42
N ALA A 67 3.56 2.88 11.45
CA ALA A 67 2.85 2.02 10.50
C ALA A 67 3.00 2.53 9.06
N MET A 68 2.94 3.85 8.84
CA MET A 68 3.18 4.43 7.50
C MET A 68 4.63 4.23 7.03
N PHE A 69 5.62 4.33 7.93
CA PHE A 69 7.00 3.99 7.57
C PHE A 69 7.16 2.51 7.21
N ALA A 70 6.47 1.60 7.91
CA ALA A 70 6.46 0.17 7.59
C ALA A 70 5.77 -0.12 6.24
N ALA A 71 4.76 0.68 5.89
CA ALA A 71 4.08 0.63 4.58
C ALA A 71 4.91 1.23 3.43
N GLY A 72 6.14 1.69 3.68
CA GLY A 72 7.04 2.21 2.65
C GLY A 72 6.83 3.67 2.26
N ARG A 73 5.97 4.42 2.97
CA ARG A 73 5.75 5.86 2.74
C ARG A 73 7.03 6.67 2.99
N THR A 74 7.19 7.75 2.25
CA THR A 74 8.35 8.64 2.38
C THR A 74 8.23 9.55 3.60
N VAL A 75 9.36 10.07 4.06
CA VAL A 75 9.41 11.02 5.18
C VAL A 75 8.64 12.30 4.86
N THR A 76 8.69 12.75 3.59
CA THR A 76 8.03 13.98 3.14
C THR A 76 6.52 13.83 3.11
N GLU A 77 5.99 12.72 2.58
CA GLU A 77 4.55 12.43 2.58
C GLU A 77 4.00 12.38 4.01
N ILE A 78 4.67 11.62 4.89
CA ILE A 78 4.28 11.51 6.30
C ILE A 78 4.37 12.86 7.03
N ALA A 79 5.34 13.71 6.70
CA ALA A 79 5.45 15.04 7.30
C ALA A 79 4.25 15.92 6.95
N ILE A 80 3.79 15.86 5.69
CA ILE A 80 2.59 16.57 5.23
C ILE A 80 1.35 16.02 5.92
N ASP A 81 1.18 14.69 5.93
CA ASP A 81 0.01 14.04 6.52
C ASP A 81 -0.15 14.39 8.01
N PHE A 82 0.94 14.28 8.79
CA PHE A 82 0.88 14.53 10.23
C PHE A 82 1.02 16.02 10.59
N ASP A 83 1.15 16.90 9.60
CA ASP A 83 1.44 18.33 9.79
C ASP A 83 2.61 18.53 10.77
N VAL A 84 3.73 17.86 10.49
CA VAL A 84 4.97 17.94 11.26
C VAL A 84 6.11 18.35 10.36
N THR A 85 7.19 18.86 10.94
CA THR A 85 8.40 19.14 10.15
C THR A 85 9.02 17.85 9.60
N VAL A 86 9.59 17.94 8.40
CA VAL A 86 10.34 16.83 7.78
C VAL A 86 11.48 16.36 8.70
N SER A 87 12.10 17.27 9.45
CA SER A 87 13.13 16.92 10.44
C SER A 87 12.58 16.07 11.59
N ALA A 88 11.38 16.38 12.10
CA ALA A 88 10.72 15.57 13.13
C ALA A 88 10.32 14.18 12.62
N ALA A 89 9.78 14.08 11.41
CA ALA A 89 9.48 12.81 10.77
C ALA A 89 10.74 11.96 10.52
N SER A 90 11.82 12.59 10.04
CA SER A 90 13.13 11.92 9.82
C SER A 90 13.73 11.38 11.12
N HIS A 91 13.70 12.19 12.19
CA HIS A 91 14.16 11.76 13.51
C HIS A 91 13.39 10.53 14.00
N ARG A 92 12.05 10.53 13.87
CA ARG A 92 11.23 9.38 14.26
C ARG A 92 11.48 8.14 13.42
N LYS A 93 11.70 8.27 12.10
CA LYS A 93 12.08 7.16 11.24
C LYS A 93 13.37 6.49 11.73
N ARG A 94 14.37 7.29 12.09
CA ARG A 94 15.65 6.81 12.64
C ARG A 94 15.45 6.06 13.96
N THR A 95 14.69 6.62 14.91
CA THR A 95 14.40 5.96 16.19
C THR A 95 13.65 4.64 15.98
N TRP A 96 12.70 4.60 15.06
CA TRP A 96 11.98 3.38 14.70
C TRP A 96 12.90 2.32 14.11
N GLN A 97 13.75 2.68 13.14
CA GLN A 97 14.73 1.75 12.55
C GLN A 97 15.70 1.20 13.60
N ALA A 98 16.19 2.05 14.51
CA ALA A 98 17.03 1.60 15.62
C ALA A 98 16.30 0.57 16.51
N SER A 99 15.01 0.78 16.80
CA SER A 99 14.21 -0.17 17.59
C SER A 99 13.91 -1.49 16.88
N GLN A 100 13.96 -1.53 15.55
CA GLN A 100 13.82 -2.77 14.77
C GLN A 100 15.13 -3.56 14.72
N ALA A 101 16.27 -2.87 14.67
CA ALA A 101 17.59 -3.50 14.63
C ALA A 101 18.02 -4.13 15.97
N SER A 102 17.34 -3.80 17.07
CA SER A 102 17.58 -4.37 18.41
C SER A 102 16.65 -5.54 18.75
N ARG A 103 15.85 -6.02 17.80
CA ARG A 103 14.99 -7.22 17.91
C ARG A 103 15.57 -8.34 17.08
#